data_AF-F4CLZ1-F1
#
_entry.id   AF-F4CLZ1-F1
#
_cell.length_a   1.000
_cell.length_b   1.000
_cell.length_c   1.000
_cell.angle_alpha   90.00
_cell.angle_beta   90.00
_cell.angle_gamma   90.00
#
_symmetry.space_group_name_H-M   'P 1'
#
loop_
_entity.id
_entity.type
_entity.pdbx_description
1 polymer ?
#
loop_
_entity_poly.entity_id
_entity_poly.type
_entity_poly.pdbx_seq_one_letter_code
_entity_poly.pdbx_strand_id
1 'polypeptide(L)'
;MFDISVAKLIVLALVALFVLGPERLPGAAQWLGRAIRTVRTFASDAQKQVNREIGPEWREVRETLSELPVQELRTIRNGTLLGTGLAVTIALQVLIAVGGVPT
;
A
#
# COMPACT_ATOMS: atom_id res chain seq x y z
N MET A 1 1.69 8.94 7.81
CA MET A 1 2.83 8.35 7.07
C MET A 1 3.65 7.54 8.06
N PHE A 2 3.67 6.21 7.92
CA PHE A 2 4.43 5.34 8.82
C PHE A 2 5.82 5.14 8.23
N ASP A 3 6.78 5.96 8.64
CA ASP A 3 8.18 5.77 8.32
C ASP A 3 8.73 4.59 9.13
N ILE A 4 8.47 3.37 8.66
CA ILE A 4 9.12 2.16 9.16
C ILE A 4 10.56 2.20 8.66
N SER A 5 11.44 2.76 9.49
CA SER A 5 12.89 2.64 9.33
C SER A 5 13.39 1.48 10.18
N VAL A 6 14.49 0.84 9.75
CA VAL A 6 15.14 -0.23 10.52
C VAL A 6 15.46 0.23 11.94
N ALA A 7 15.90 1.49 12.11
CA ALA A 7 16.16 2.09 13.41
C ALA A 7 14.91 2.13 14.31
N LYS A 8 13.75 2.52 13.78
CA LYS A 8 12.49 2.54 14.55
C LYS A 8 12.02 1.15 14.93
N LEU A 9 12.22 0.15 14.06
CA LEU A 9 11.91 -1.24 14.41
C LEU A 9 12.76 -1.75 15.58
N ILE A 10 14.05 -1.41 15.62
CA ILE A 10 14.92 -1.76 16.75
C ILE A 10 14.43 -1.10 18.04
N VAL A 11 14.11 0.21 17.99
CA VAL A 11 13.57 0.92 19.16
C VAL A 11 12.26 0.29 19.64
N LEU A 12 11.34 -0.02 18.72
CA LEU A 12 10.09 -0.69 19.05
C LEU A 12 10.32 -2.07 19.68
N ALA A 13 11.25 -2.85 19.14
CA ALA A 13 11.60 -4.16 19.69
C ALA A 13 12.15 -4.03 21.12
N LEU A 14 13.02 -3.06 21.38
CA LEU A 14 13.55 -2.78 22.72
C LEU A 14 12.43 -2.37 23.70
N VAL A 15 11.54 -1.48 23.30
CA VAL A 15 10.39 -1.06 24.13
C VAL A 15 9.49 -2.26 24.44
N ALA A 16 9.18 -3.07 23.43
CA ALA A 16 8.38 -4.27 23.61
C ALA A 16 9.07 -5.27 24.56
N LEU A 17 10.39 -5.41 24.47
CA LEU A 17 11.20 -6.27 25.34
C LEU A 17 11.20 -5.78 26.78
N PHE A 18 11.24 -4.46 26.99
CA PHE A 18 11.22 -3.87 28.32
C PHE A 18 9.85 -3.93 28.99
N VAL A 19 8.78 -3.61 28.25
CA VAL A 19 7.41 -3.58 28.78
C VAL A 19 6.86 -4.98 29.01
N LEU A 20 7.07 -5.89 28.06
CA LEU A 20 6.51 -7.24 28.11
C LEU A 20 7.46 -8.25 28.76
N GLY A 21 8.76 -7.99 28.73
CA GLY A 21 9.81 -8.92 29.17
C GLY A 21 10.29 -9.84 28.02
N PRO A 22 11.61 -10.12 27.92
CA PRO A 22 12.18 -10.96 26.87
C PRO A 22 11.66 -12.40 26.88
N GLU A 23 11.22 -12.91 28.03
CA GLU A 23 10.69 -14.26 28.16
C GLU A 23 9.24 -14.38 27.64
N ARG A 24 8.49 -13.27 27.62
CA ARG A 24 7.05 -13.28 27.25
C ARG A 24 6.79 -12.94 25.79
N LEU A 25 7.68 -12.19 25.16
CA LEU A 25 7.62 -11.89 23.72
C LEU A 25 7.61 -13.12 22.81
N PRO A 26 8.49 -14.12 22.97
CA PRO A 26 8.44 -15.32 22.13
C PRO A 26 7.11 -16.08 22.30
N GLY A 27 6.57 -16.13 23.52
CA GLY A 27 5.25 -16.71 23.77
C GLY A 27 4.12 -15.95 23.06
N ALA A 28 4.13 -14.61 23.12
CA ALA A 28 3.15 -13.76 22.44
C ALA A 28 3.25 -13.88 20.90
N ALA A 29 4.46 -13.88 20.34
CA ALA A 29 4.69 -14.08 18.92
C ALA A 29 4.23 -15.46 18.44
N GLN A 30 4.47 -16.51 19.23
CA GLN A 30 3.97 -17.86 18.94
C GLN A 30 2.44 -17.94 18.98
N TRP A 31 1.79 -17.25 19.91
CA TRP A 31 0.32 -17.21 19.97
C TRP A 31 -0.26 -16.45 18.77
N LEU A 32 0.27 -15.26 18.46
CA LEU A 32 -0.16 -14.47 17.33
C LEU A 32 0.09 -15.20 16.00
N GLY A 33 1.25 -15.83 15.85
CA GLY A 33 1.59 -16.63 14.68
C GLY A 33 0.63 -17.80 14.47
N ARG A 34 0.26 -18.51 15.54
CA ARG A 34 -0.77 -19.56 15.49
C ARG A 34 -2.13 -19.00 15.13
N ALA A 35 -2.54 -17.89 15.73
CA ALA A 35 -3.82 -17.24 15.43
C ALA A 35 -3.92 -16.82 13.95
N ILE A 36 -2.89 -16.15 13.42
CA ILE A 36 -2.82 -15.76 12.01
C ILE A 36 -2.87 -16.99 11.10
N ARG A 37 -2.16 -18.06 11.46
CA ARG A 37 -2.18 -19.31 10.68
C ARG A 37 -3.57 -19.92 10.64
N THR A 38 -4.26 -19.99 11.78
CA THR A 38 -5.63 -20.49 11.87
C THR A 38 -6.58 -19.67 11.01
N VAL A 39 -6.52 -18.34 11.10
CA VAL A 39 -7.34 -17.44 10.26
C VAL A 39 -7.04 -17.65 8.78
N ARG A 40 -5.77 -17.75 8.39
CA ARG A 40 -5.36 -18.01 7.01
C ARG A 40 -5.88 -19.35 6.51
N THR A 41 -5.80 -20.41 7.32
CA THR A 41 -6.33 -21.74 6.98
C THR A 41 -7.83 -21.68 6.79
N PHE A 42 -8.56 -21.05 7.71
CA PHE A 42 -10.01 -20.88 7.61
C PHE A 42 -10.42 -20.12 6.34
N ALA A 43 -9.75 -19.01 6.03
CA ALA A 43 -9.97 -18.27 4.79
C ALA A 43 -9.66 -19.10 3.54
N SER A 44 -8.58 -19.88 3.56
CA SER A 44 -8.19 -20.76 2.46
C SER A 44 -9.19 -21.88 2.24
N ASP A 45 -9.71 -22.47 3.31
CA ASP A 45 -10.65 -23.59 3.25
C ASP A 45 -12.07 -23.13 2.90
N ALA A 46 -12.48 -21.95 3.37
CA ALA A 46 -13.70 -21.28 2.90
C ALA A 46 -13.61 -21.02 1.39
N GLN A 47 -12.48 -20.47 0.91
CA GLN A 47 -12.25 -20.25 -0.52
C GLN A 47 -12.26 -21.56 -1.34
N LYS A 48 -11.71 -22.66 -0.81
CA LYS A 48 -11.78 -23.97 -1.48
C LYS A 48 -13.20 -24.55 -1.53
N GLN A 49 -13.99 -24.40 -0.47
CA GLN A 49 -15.39 -24.84 -0.44
C GLN A 49 -16.22 -24.06 -1.46
N VAL A 50 -16.09 -22.75 -1.42
CA VAL A 50 -16.71 -21.81 -2.36
C VAL A 50 -16.33 -22.13 -3.82
N ASN A 51 -15.05 -22.38 -4.12
CA ASN A 51 -14.60 -22.79 -5.46
C ASN A 51 -15.12 -24.17 -5.90
N ARG A 52 -15.38 -25.09 -4.95
CA ARG A 52 -15.89 -26.44 -5.26
C ARG A 52 -17.39 -26.45 -5.53
N GLU A 53 -18.15 -25.62 -4.82
CA GLU A 53 -19.62 -25.59 -4.90
C GLU A 53 -20.15 -24.69 -6.02
N ILE A 54 -19.43 -23.60 -6.35
CA ILE A 54 -19.89 -22.60 -7.34
C ILE A 54 -19.23 -22.81 -8.72
N GLY A 55 -18.30 -23.76 -8.87
CA GLY A 55 -17.72 -24.10 -10.17
C GLY A 55 -17.05 -22.90 -10.89
N PRO A 56 -16.98 -22.88 -12.24
CA PRO A 56 -16.21 -21.91 -13.02
C PRO A 56 -16.61 -20.43 -12.86
N GLU A 57 -17.73 -20.13 -12.20
CA GLU A 57 -18.31 -18.79 -12.03
C GLU A 57 -17.46 -17.88 -11.11
N TRP A 58 -16.64 -18.45 -10.20
CA TRP A 58 -15.68 -17.66 -9.41
C TRP A 58 -14.52 -17.08 -10.21
N ARG A 59 -14.17 -17.67 -11.36
CA ARG A 59 -13.14 -17.09 -12.24
C ARG A 59 -13.62 -15.76 -12.82
N GLU A 60 -14.88 -15.70 -13.24
CA GLU A 60 -15.48 -14.52 -13.86
C GLU A 60 -15.61 -13.33 -12.88
N VAL A 61 -15.95 -13.61 -11.62
CA VAL A 61 -15.94 -12.59 -10.55
C VAL A 61 -14.53 -12.08 -10.25
N ARG A 62 -13.52 -12.98 -10.20
CA ARG A 62 -12.12 -12.59 -10.02
C ARG A 62 -11.59 -11.77 -11.19
N GLU A 63 -11.98 -12.12 -12.41
CA GLU A 63 -11.62 -11.43 -13.65
C GLU A 63 -12.20 -10.01 -13.64
N THR A 64 -13.50 -9.88 -13.37
CA THR A 64 -14.19 -8.59 -13.20
C THR A 64 -13.57 -7.73 -12.10
N LEU A 65 -13.17 -8.31 -10.97
CA LEU A 65 -12.53 -7.57 -9.86
C LEU A 65 -11.06 -7.20 -10.15
N SER A 66 -10.36 -7.99 -10.97
CA SER A 66 -9.01 -7.68 -11.43
C SER A 66 -8.98 -6.60 -12.52
N GLU A 67 -10.10 -6.40 -13.21
CA GLU A 67 -10.32 -5.31 -14.16
C GLU A 67 -10.62 -3.97 -13.49
N LEU A 68 -10.91 -3.92 -12.18
CA LEU A 68 -11.01 -2.67 -11.44
C LEU A 68 -9.58 -2.13 -11.18
N PRO A 69 -9.12 -1.09 -11.89
CA PRO A 69 -7.76 -0.62 -11.75
C PRO A 69 -7.65 0.14 -10.43
N VAL A 70 -7.11 -0.53 -9.39
CA VAL A 70 -6.73 0.09 -8.11
C VAL A 70 -5.47 0.98 -8.28
N GLN A 71 -5.38 1.70 -9.41
CA GLN A 71 -4.25 2.51 -9.85
C GLN A 71 -4.40 4.00 -9.50
N GLU A 72 -5.60 4.48 -9.21
CA GLU A 72 -5.87 5.90 -8.92
C GLU A 72 -5.19 6.41 -7.63
N LEU A 73 -4.93 5.55 -6.64
CA LEU A 73 -4.46 6.01 -5.32
C LEU A 73 -2.93 6.14 -5.18
N ARG A 74 -2.14 5.78 -6.20
CA ARG A 74 -0.68 6.00 -6.19
C ARG A 74 -0.24 7.32 -6.82
N THR A 75 -1.08 7.96 -7.63
CA THR A 75 -0.77 9.25 -8.28
C THR A 75 -0.77 10.43 -7.32
N ILE A 76 -1.39 10.31 -6.13
CA ILE A 76 -1.48 11.43 -5.16
C ILE A 76 -0.29 11.46 -4.17
N ARG A 77 0.41 10.34 -3.95
CA ARG A 77 1.55 10.27 -3.00
C ARG A 77 2.91 10.55 -3.65
N ASN A 78 3.05 10.27 -4.94
CA ASN A 78 4.25 10.67 -5.66
C ASN A 78 4.01 12.10 -6.11
N GLY A 79 4.65 13.06 -5.43
CA GLY A 79 4.78 14.43 -5.89
C GLY A 79 5.56 14.48 -7.20
N THR A 80 4.95 13.97 -8.27
CA THR A 80 5.16 14.39 -9.64
C THR A 80 4.76 15.86 -9.60
N LEU A 81 5.68 16.79 -9.37
CA LEU A 81 6.48 17.33 -10.45
C LEU A 81 5.69 17.35 -11.77
N LEU A 82 4.51 17.97 -11.71
CA LEU A 82 4.03 19.00 -12.63
C LEU A 82 5.06 20.16 -12.76
N GLY A 83 6.36 19.86 -12.76
CA GLY A 83 7.41 20.76 -12.27
C GLY A 83 8.41 21.25 -13.30
N THR A 84 8.38 20.78 -14.55
CA THR A 84 9.32 21.29 -15.58
C THR A 84 8.72 21.49 -16.96
N GLY A 85 7.60 20.86 -17.32
CA GLY A 85 7.00 21.03 -18.65
C GLY A 85 5.97 22.15 -18.75
N LEU A 86 4.92 22.07 -17.92
CA LEU A 86 3.79 23.01 -18.00
C LEU A 86 4.09 24.34 -17.31
N ALA A 87 4.75 24.34 -16.15
CA ALA A 87 5.12 25.58 -15.46
C ALA A 87 6.08 26.44 -16.29
N VAL A 88 7.06 25.83 -16.98
CA VAL A 88 7.97 26.54 -17.91
C VAL A 88 7.21 27.06 -19.12
N THR A 89 6.29 26.28 -19.68
CA THR A 89 5.46 26.73 -20.82
C THR A 89 4.53 27.88 -20.44
N ILE A 90 3.90 27.81 -19.26
CA ILE A 90 3.01 28.87 -18.76
C ILE A 90 3.84 30.13 -18.42
N ALA A 91 4.99 29.98 -17.75
CA ALA A 91 5.89 31.10 -17.47
C ALA A 91 6.45 31.74 -18.75
N LEU A 92 6.78 30.94 -19.78
CA LEU A 92 7.27 31.43 -21.07
C LEU A 92 6.16 32.17 -21.85
N GLN A 93 4.92 31.66 -21.85
CA GLN A 93 3.77 32.33 -22.44
C GLN A 93 3.46 33.66 -21.75
N VAL A 94 3.52 33.70 -20.41
CA VAL A 94 3.31 34.94 -19.65
C VAL A 94 4.46 35.94 -19.88
N LEU A 95 5.71 35.48 -19.99
CA LEU A 95 6.86 36.34 -20.30
C LEU A 95 6.77 36.96 -21.70
N ILE A 96 6.32 36.19 -22.70
CA ILE A 96 6.06 36.69 -24.07
C ILE A 96 4.87 37.66 -24.08
N ALA A 97 3.81 37.37 -23.32
CA ALA A 97 2.61 38.22 -23.27
C ALA A 97 2.83 39.56 -22.56
N VAL A 98 3.76 39.63 -21.58
CA VAL A 98 4.07 40.85 -20.81
C VAL A 98 5.21 41.65 -21.45
N GLY A 99 6.16 41.00 -22.11
CA GLY A 99 7.26 41.64 -22.85
C GLY A 99 6.84 42.01 -24.27
N GLY A 100 6.00 43.02 -24.43
CA GLY A 100 5.76 43.58 -25.76
C GLY A 100 7.07 44.09 -26.38
N VAL A 101 7.46 43.54 -27.53
CA VAL A 101 8.16 44.26 -28.60
C VAL A 101 8.03 43.47 -29.91
N PRO A 102 7.92 44.19 -31.04
CA PRO A 102 7.22 43.76 -32.25
C PRO A 102 8.16 43.24 -33.35
N THR A 103 7.53 42.57 -34.33
CA THR A 103 8.02 42.21 -35.68
C THR A 103 9.35 41.46 -35.79
#